data_AF-A0A370FUT4-F1
#
_entry.id   AF-A0A370FUT4-F1
#
_cell.length_a   1.000
_cell.length_b   1.000
_cell.length_c   1.000
_cell.angle_alpha   90.00
_cell.angle_beta   90.00
_cell.angle_gamma   90.00
#
_symmetry.space_group_name_H-M   'P 1'
#
loop_
_entity.id
_entity.type
_entity.pdbx_description
1 polymer ?
#
loop_
_entity_poly.entity_id
_entity_poly.type
_entity_poly.pdbx_seq_one_letter_code
_entity_poly.pdbx_strand_id
1 'polypeptide(L)'
;MTADPLEHLDFTLTCDLTEDGVGCERPARWIADIHMHTDLMPRVAICDHHADAHRQMQQRLQPILQESRCPVCQQVMMPNDYIRNQEPL
;
A
#
# COMPACT_ATOMS: atom_id res chain seq x y z
N MET A 1 -19.54 36.49 -14.54
CA MET A 1 -18.66 35.67 -13.68
C MET A 1 -18.26 34.48 -14.50
N THR A 2 -17.01 34.43 -14.96
CA THR A 2 -16.46 33.27 -15.67
C THR A 2 -16.18 32.19 -14.64
N ALA A 3 -16.89 31.06 -14.73
CA ALA A 3 -16.62 29.89 -13.89
C ALA A 3 -15.13 29.53 -14.00
N ASP A 4 -14.49 29.24 -12.87
CA ASP A 4 -13.09 28.85 -12.85
C ASP A 4 -12.98 27.50 -13.58
N PRO A 5 -12.23 27.40 -14.70
CA PRO A 5 -12.13 26.15 -15.46
C PRO A 5 -11.55 24.98 -14.65
N LEU A 6 -11.01 25.24 -13.46
CA LEU A 6 -10.48 24.24 -12.54
C LEU A 6 -11.51 23.73 -11.52
N GLU A 7 -12.70 24.34 -11.39
CA GLU A 7 -13.75 23.90 -10.44
C GLU A 7 -14.31 22.49 -10.73
N HIS A 8 -14.03 21.93 -11.92
CA HIS A 8 -14.43 20.57 -12.30
C HIS A 8 -13.28 19.55 -12.25
N LEU A 9 -12.07 19.96 -11.85
CA LEU A 9 -10.94 19.06 -11.74
C LEU A 9 -10.91 18.45 -10.33
N ASP A 10 -11.50 17.27 -10.20
CA ASP A 10 -11.32 16.42 -9.03
C ASP A 10 -9.90 15.82 -9.05
N PHE A 11 -8.97 16.47 -8.36
CA PHE A 11 -7.64 15.92 -8.11
C PHE A 11 -7.76 14.77 -7.12
N THR A 12 -7.93 13.56 -7.65
CA THR A 12 -7.92 12.34 -6.85
C THR A 12 -6.50 11.80 -6.77
N LEU A 13 -5.96 11.65 -5.55
CA LEU A 13 -4.68 11.00 -5.34
C LEU A 13 -4.76 9.55 -5.86
N THR A 14 -3.82 9.15 -6.70
CA THR A 14 -3.72 7.78 -7.22
C THR A 14 -2.90 6.90 -6.29
N CYS A 15 -3.10 5.59 -6.37
CA CYS A 15 -2.30 4.63 -5.64
C CYS A 15 -0.82 4.69 -6.07
N ASP A 16 0.11 4.64 -5.11
CA ASP A 16 1.56 4.68 -5.34
C ASP A 16 2.16 3.31 -5.75
N LEU A 17 1.38 2.23 -5.69
CA LEU A 17 1.88 0.88 -5.96
C LEU A 17 1.77 0.50 -7.45
N THR A 18 2.54 -0.52 -7.84
CA THR A 18 2.54 -1.07 -9.21
C THR A 18 1.98 -2.49 -9.24
N GLU A 19 1.18 -2.80 -10.27
CA GLU A 19 0.70 -4.15 -10.61
C GLU A 19 1.40 -4.59 -11.91
N ASP A 20 2.08 -5.73 -11.91
CA ASP A 20 2.76 -6.31 -13.09
C ASP A 20 3.72 -5.34 -13.80
N GLY A 21 4.37 -4.45 -13.05
CA GLY A 21 5.30 -3.44 -13.56
C GLY A 21 4.63 -2.17 -14.10
N VAL A 22 3.31 -2.05 -13.98
CA VAL A 22 2.53 -0.87 -14.37
C VAL A 22 2.01 -0.16 -13.13
N GLY A 23 2.07 1.17 -13.10
CA GLY A 23 1.52 1.98 -12.00
C GLY A 23 0.01 1.75 -11.83
N CYS A 24 -0.44 1.61 -10.59
CA CYS A 24 -1.85 1.44 -10.28
C CYS A 24 -2.60 2.75 -10.47
N GLU A 25 -3.52 2.79 -11.43
CA GLU A 25 -4.31 4.00 -11.73
C GLU A 25 -5.55 4.15 -10.83
N ARG A 26 -5.75 3.24 -9.87
CA ARG A 26 -6.90 3.27 -8.97
C ARG A 26 -6.77 4.43 -7.96
N PRO A 27 -7.87 5.08 -7.58
CA PRO A 27 -7.86 6.14 -6.59
C PRO A 27 -7.40 5.61 -5.22
N ALA A 28 -6.47 6.30 -4.59
CA ALA A 28 -6.03 6.00 -3.25
C ALA A 28 -7.14 6.33 -2.25
N ARG A 29 -7.26 5.49 -1.23
CA ARG A 29 -8.22 5.62 -0.13
C ARG A 29 -7.56 5.58 1.23
N TRP A 30 -6.31 5.14 1.29
CA TRP A 30 -5.56 4.98 2.52
C TRP A 30 -4.15 5.52 2.38
N ILE A 31 -3.59 5.98 3.49
CA ILE A 31 -2.14 6.09 3.67
C ILE A 31 -1.71 4.99 4.63
N ALA A 32 -0.65 4.26 4.30
CA ALA A 32 -0.10 3.19 5.15
C ALA A 32 1.41 3.07 4.99
N ASP A 33 2.07 2.47 5.98
CA ASP A 33 3.47 2.05 5.81
C ASP A 33 3.49 0.63 5.21
N ILE A 34 4.13 0.46 4.06
CA ILE A 34 4.17 -0.80 3.30
C ILE A 34 5.59 -1.33 3.24
N HIS A 35 5.77 -2.64 3.42
CA HIS A 35 7.08 -3.26 3.25
C HIS A 35 7.50 -3.33 1.78
N MET A 36 8.64 -2.72 1.43
CA MET A 36 9.14 -2.62 0.05
C MET A 36 10.43 -3.40 -0.20
N HIS A 37 10.51 -4.66 0.26
CA HIS A 37 11.67 -5.55 0.02
C HIS A 37 13.03 -4.88 0.26
N THR A 38 13.03 -3.97 1.21
CA THR A 38 14.13 -3.20 1.72
C THR A 38 13.87 -3.14 3.22
N ASP A 39 14.87 -2.88 4.05
CA ASP A 39 14.69 -2.73 5.51
C ASP A 39 13.89 -1.45 5.88
N LEU A 40 13.11 -0.92 4.94
CA LEU A 40 12.31 0.29 5.02
C LEU A 40 10.83 -0.05 4.80
N MET A 41 9.98 0.69 5.51
CA MET A 41 8.53 0.70 5.29
C MET A 41 8.08 2.12 4.96
N PRO A 42 8.17 2.54 3.69
CA PRO A 42 7.73 3.86 3.28
C PRO A 42 6.23 4.06 3.50
N ARG A 43 5.88 5.29 3.85
CA ARG A 43 4.50 5.75 3.99
C ARG A 43 3.96 6.17 2.62
N VAL A 44 2.97 5.44 2.12
CA VAL A 44 2.47 5.54 0.74
C VAL A 44 0.95 5.58 0.69
N ALA A 45 0.41 6.21 -0.35
CA ALA A 45 -1.01 6.22 -0.67
C ALA A 45 -1.41 4.96 -1.43
N ILE A 46 -2.43 4.25 -0.95
CA ILE A 46 -2.87 2.98 -1.54
C ILE A 46 -4.39 2.93 -1.75
N CYS A 47 -4.81 2.24 -2.80
CA CYS A 47 -6.23 1.95 -3.06
C CYS A 47 -6.73 0.77 -2.21
N ASP A 48 -8.05 0.59 -2.13
CA ASP A 48 -8.69 -0.53 -1.41
C ASP A 48 -8.16 -1.90 -1.89
N HIS A 49 -7.98 -2.05 -3.21
CA HIS A 49 -7.49 -3.28 -3.81
C HIS A 49 -6.13 -3.71 -3.23
N HIS A 50 -5.19 -2.78 -3.20
CA HIS A 50 -3.85 -3.04 -2.67
C HIS A 50 -3.85 -3.20 -1.15
N ALA A 51 -4.62 -2.38 -0.43
CA ALA A 51 -4.76 -2.54 1.01
C ALA A 51 -5.26 -3.95 1.37
N ASP A 52 -6.28 -4.45 0.67
CA ASP A 52 -6.82 -5.79 0.89
C ASP A 52 -5.84 -6.89 0.46
N ALA A 53 -5.11 -6.72 -0.64
CA ALA A 53 -4.07 -7.65 -1.05
C ALA A 53 -2.97 -7.80 0.02
N HIS A 54 -2.49 -6.68 0.59
CA HIS A 54 -1.50 -6.70 1.66
C HIS A 54 -2.04 -7.34 2.95
N ARG A 55 -3.29 -7.04 3.33
CA ARG A 55 -3.95 -7.68 4.49
C ARG A 55 -4.11 -9.19 4.29
N GLN A 56 -4.53 -9.64 3.12
CA GLN A 56 -4.65 -11.06 2.80
C GLN A 56 -3.29 -11.76 2.85
N MET A 57 -2.24 -11.12 2.32
CA MET A 57 -0.88 -11.65 2.41
C MET A 57 -0.45 -11.83 3.87
N GLN A 58 -0.67 -10.81 4.70
CA GLN A 58 -0.37 -10.86 6.11
C GLN A 58 -1.11 -11.99 6.83
N GLN A 59 -2.41 -12.15 6.58
CA GLN A 59 -3.22 -13.21 7.18
C GLN A 59 -2.74 -14.61 6.78
N ARG A 60 -2.34 -14.81 5.51
CA ARG A 60 -1.82 -16.10 5.03
C ARG A 60 -0.50 -16.47 5.70
N LEU A 61 0.33 -15.48 5.99
CA LEU A 61 1.65 -15.68 6.58
C LEU A 61 1.60 -15.73 8.10
N GLN A 62 0.58 -15.13 8.74
CA GLN A 62 0.43 -15.06 10.20
C GLN A 62 0.70 -16.37 10.95
N PRO A 63 0.26 -17.55 10.48
CA PRO A 63 0.55 -18.83 11.15
C PRO A 63 2.04 -19.22 11.18
N ILE A 64 2.85 -18.67 10.27
CA ILE A 64 4.27 -18.99 10.06
C ILE A 64 5.20 -17.78 10.27
N LEU A 65 4.67 -16.61 10.68
CA LEU A 65 5.41 -15.34 10.75
C LEU A 65 6.61 -15.39 11.71
N GLN A 66 6.58 -16.18 12.80
CA GLN A 66 7.71 -16.28 13.72
C GLN A 66 9.00 -16.80 13.04
N GLU A 67 8.88 -17.41 11.86
CA GLU A 67 9.99 -17.95 11.06
C GLU A 67 9.99 -17.39 9.62
N SER A 68 9.05 -16.51 9.28
CA SER A 68 8.88 -16.02 7.91
C SER A 68 9.92 -14.97 7.59
N ARG A 69 10.70 -15.23 6.56
CA ARG A 69 11.53 -14.22 5.92
C ARG A 69 10.84 -13.70 4.67
N CYS A 70 10.99 -12.42 4.39
CA CYS A 70 10.63 -11.88 3.09
C CYS A 70 11.41 -12.65 2.02
N PRO A 71 10.75 -13.21 0.98
CA PRO A 71 11.44 -14.03 -0.02
C PRO A 71 12.43 -13.22 -0.87
N VAL A 72 12.30 -11.90 -0.88
CA VAL A 72 13.13 -10.99 -1.67
C VAL A 72 14.31 -10.47 -0.85
N CYS A 73 14.08 -9.78 0.27
CA CYS A 73 15.15 -9.17 1.06
C CYS A 73 15.64 -10.00 2.26
N GLN A 74 15.04 -11.17 2.51
CA GLN A 74 15.39 -12.08 3.61
C GLN A 74 15.23 -11.51 5.04
N GLN A 75 14.64 -10.31 5.17
CA GLN A 75 14.27 -9.71 6.45
C GLN A 75 13.29 -10.62 7.19
N VAL A 76 13.50 -10.79 8.50
CA VAL A 76 12.54 -11.48 9.38
C VAL A 76 11.27 -10.63 9.47
N MET A 77 10.12 -11.24 9.16
CA MET A 77 8.83 -10.55 9.12
C MET A 77 8.07 -10.80 10.41
N MET A 78 7.77 -9.75 11.17
CA MET A 78 6.88 -9.82 12.33
C MET A 78 5.40 -9.65 11.92
N PRO A 79 4.45 -9.99 12.80
CA PRO A 79 3.07 -9.56 12.65
C PRO A 79 2.99 -8.04 12.39
N ASN A 80 2.26 -7.64 11.34
CA ASN A 80 2.12 -6.26 10.85
C ASN A 80 3.32 -5.68 10.07
N ASP A 81 4.35 -6.47 9.77
CA ASP A 81 5.46 -6.00 8.91
C ASP A 81 5.11 -5.99 7.41
N TYR A 82 3.89 -6.36 7.00
CA TYR A 82 3.45 -6.23 5.60
C TYR A 82 2.79 -4.88 5.33
N ILE A 83 1.92 -4.46 6.24
CA ILE A 83 1.18 -3.19 6.20
C ILE A 83 0.89 -2.76 7.65
N ARG A 84 1.17 -1.50 7.98
CA ARG A 84 0.88 -0.91 9.30
C ARG A 84 0.47 0.55 9.20
N ASN A 85 -0.03 1.09 10.32
CA ASN A 85 -0.41 2.50 10.46
C ASN A 85 -1.33 2.99 9.33
N GLN A 86 -2.24 2.12 8.90
CA GLN A 86 -3.19 2.40 7.84
C GLN A 86 -4.27 3.36 8.36
N GLU A 87 -4.43 4.50 7.70
CA GLU A 87 -5.43 5.51 7.99
C GLU A 87 -6.13 5.97 6.68
N PRO A 88 -7.39 6.41 6.75
CA PRO A 88 -8.09 6.93 5.57
C PRO A 88 -7.46 8.23 5.07
N LEU A 89 -7.47 8.42 3.75
CA LEU A 89 -7.11 9.68 3.06
C LEU A 89 -8.20 10.75 3.20
#